data_AF-A0A7K1GWV4-F1
#
_entry.id   AF-A0A7K1GWV4-F1
#
_cell.length_a   1.000
_cell.length_b   1.000
_cell.length_c   1.000
_cell.angle_alpha   90.00
_cell.angle_beta   90.00
_cell.angle_gamma   90.00
#
_symmetry.space_group_name_H-M   'P 1'
#
loop_
_entity.id
_entity.type
_entity.pdbx_description
1 polymer ?
#
loop_
_entity_poly.entity_id
_entity_poly.type
_entity_poly.pdbx_seq_one_letter_code
_entity_poly.pdbx_strand_id
1 'polypeptide(L)'
;MHDASAHASHAPASDVPTQVSNGTPPPVLSGAADPARAADELYRRLVSTQPGRQRRKLMTSFLVGQVAEIAGLAPTDIDETRPFAELGLTSQSIAELAERLRVATGAELSATAGWRYPSIAALGDHVAELMGVQLDRATESVGQK
;
A
#
# COMPACT_ATOMS: atom_id res chain seq x y z
N MET A 1 -49.22 -40.18 22.29
CA MET A 1 -49.19 -39.33 21.08
C MET A 1 -49.99 -38.08 21.36
N HIS A 2 -49.35 -37.02 21.86
CA HIS A 2 -49.88 -35.65 21.97
C HIS A 2 -48.74 -34.70 22.41
N ASP A 3 -48.90 -33.44 22.02
CA ASP A 3 -48.18 -32.21 22.42
C ASP A 3 -46.93 -31.84 21.59
N ALA A 4 -46.68 -30.62 21.13
CA ALA A 4 -47.47 -29.42 20.83
C ALA A 4 -46.50 -28.47 20.07
N SER A 5 -47.03 -27.62 19.20
CA SER A 5 -46.29 -26.52 18.57
C SER A 5 -45.81 -25.49 19.60
N ALA A 6 -44.58 -24.98 19.45
CA ALA A 6 -44.23 -23.64 19.94
C ALA A 6 -43.07 -23.03 19.12
N HIS A 7 -43.37 -21.86 18.58
CA HIS A 7 -42.46 -20.91 17.94
C HIS A 7 -41.71 -20.14 19.03
N ALA A 8 -40.38 -19.98 18.95
CA ALA A 8 -39.68 -18.93 19.69
C ALA A 8 -38.28 -18.67 19.11
N SER A 9 -38.13 -17.47 18.54
CA SER A 9 -36.87 -16.76 18.32
C SER A 9 -35.97 -16.78 19.57
N HIS A 10 -34.64 -16.87 19.41
CA HIS A 10 -33.64 -15.93 19.94
C HIS A 10 -32.20 -16.45 19.68
N ALA A 11 -31.47 -15.82 18.76
CA ALA A 11 -30.05 -15.49 18.96
C ALA A 11 -30.01 -14.21 19.82
N PRO A 12 -28.97 -13.90 20.64
CA PRO A 12 -27.56 -14.20 20.40
C PRO A 12 -26.76 -14.66 21.64
N ALA A 13 -25.72 -15.47 21.43
CA ALA A 13 -24.65 -15.60 22.43
C ALA A 13 -23.43 -14.83 21.93
N SER A 14 -23.37 -13.57 22.34
CA SER A 14 -22.14 -12.79 22.37
C SER A 14 -21.23 -13.39 23.43
N ASP A 15 -20.08 -13.92 23.03
CA ASP A 15 -18.90 -14.00 23.90
C ASP A 15 -17.63 -14.05 23.05
N VAL A 16 -17.00 -12.89 22.86
CA VAL A 16 -15.56 -12.79 22.67
C VAL A 16 -15.10 -11.61 23.52
N PRO A 17 -14.37 -11.86 24.62
CA PRO A 17 -13.57 -10.83 25.25
C PRO A 17 -12.11 -10.90 24.77
N THR A 18 -11.54 -9.70 24.63
CA THR A 18 -10.12 -9.36 24.91
C THR A 18 -9.10 -9.53 23.77
N GLN A 19 -8.80 -8.37 23.17
CA GLN A 19 -7.45 -7.80 22.99
C GLN A 19 -6.29 -8.75 22.68
N VAL A 20 -5.75 -8.63 21.46
CA VAL A 20 -4.32 -8.85 21.20
C VAL A 20 -3.70 -7.53 20.74
N SER A 21 -2.97 -6.96 21.68
CA SER A 21 -1.92 -5.94 21.61
C SER A 21 -1.40 -5.57 20.22
N ASN A 22 -1.46 -4.28 19.93
CA ASN A 22 -0.53 -3.62 19.02
C ASN A 22 0.91 -3.72 19.56
N GLY A 23 1.86 -3.91 18.64
CA GLY A 23 3.25 -3.48 18.80
C GLY A 23 4.22 -4.56 19.26
N THR A 24 4.88 -5.21 18.31
CA THR A 24 6.35 -5.19 18.11
C THR A 24 6.65 -6.16 16.96
N PRO A 25 7.16 -5.71 15.79
CA PRO A 25 7.69 -6.66 14.80
C PRO A 25 8.91 -7.37 15.39
N PRO A 26 9.15 -8.65 15.08
CA PRO A 26 10.24 -9.43 15.67
C PRO A 26 11.60 -8.79 15.36
N PRO A 27 12.59 -8.85 16.29
CA PRO A 27 13.95 -8.49 15.95
C PRO A 27 14.53 -9.59 15.07
N VAL A 28 14.56 -9.37 13.76
CA VAL A 28 15.27 -10.27 12.85
C VAL A 28 16.77 -10.03 12.97
N LEU A 29 17.48 -11.12 13.24
CA LEU A 29 18.92 -11.16 13.45
C LEU A 29 19.62 -11.11 12.08
N SER A 30 20.65 -10.27 11.99
CA SER A 30 21.74 -10.24 11.00
C SER A 30 21.40 -9.98 9.52
N GLY A 31 21.65 -8.74 9.10
CA GLY A 31 22.05 -8.41 7.72
C GLY A 31 20.94 -8.15 6.70
N ALA A 32 19.67 -8.16 7.09
CA ALA A 32 18.58 -7.66 6.24
C ALA A 32 18.46 -6.15 6.44
N ALA A 33 18.52 -5.38 5.36
CA ALA A 33 18.39 -3.93 5.39
C ALA A 33 17.18 -3.52 6.24
N ASP A 34 17.40 -2.63 7.22
CA ASP A 34 16.33 -2.21 8.12
C ASP A 34 15.23 -1.54 7.28
N PRO A 35 13.98 -2.02 7.30
CA PRO A 35 12.93 -1.46 6.46
C PRO A 35 12.69 0.03 6.76
N ALA A 36 12.88 0.43 8.02
CA ALA A 36 12.84 1.83 8.43
C ALA A 36 13.97 2.67 7.82
N ARG A 37 15.18 2.11 7.65
CA ARG A 37 16.29 2.79 6.95
C ARG A 37 15.99 2.92 5.46
N ALA A 38 15.46 1.88 4.84
CA ALA A 38 15.08 1.90 3.42
C ALA A 38 13.97 2.94 3.16
N ALA A 39 12.98 3.03 4.05
CA ALA A 39 11.93 4.05 4.01
C ALA A 39 12.49 5.47 4.11
N ASP A 40 13.38 5.72 5.09
CA ASP A 40 14.07 7.01 5.22
C ASP A 40 14.87 7.37 3.96
N GLU A 41 15.62 6.42 3.39
CA GLU A 41 16.41 6.65 2.18
C GLU A 41 15.52 7.01 0.98
N LEU A 42 14.43 6.26 0.76
CA LEU A 42 13.44 6.54 -0.28
C LEU A 42 12.85 7.94 -0.08
N TYR A 43 12.41 8.26 1.14
CA TYR A 43 11.86 9.56 1.48
C TYR A 43 12.85 10.70 1.19
N ARG A 44 14.08 10.60 1.71
CA ARG A 44 15.16 11.58 1.50
C ARG A 44 15.45 11.79 0.03
N ARG A 45 15.43 10.71 -0.76
CA ARG A 45 15.69 10.78 -2.20
C ARG A 45 14.53 11.42 -2.96
N LEU A 46 13.29 11.17 -2.57
CA LEU A 46 12.11 11.83 -3.13
C LEU A 46 12.13 13.35 -2.87
N VAL A 47 12.38 13.78 -1.64
CA VAL A 47 12.39 15.21 -1.28
C VAL A 47 13.57 15.97 -1.90
N SER A 48 14.71 15.29 -2.10
CA SER A 48 15.89 15.86 -2.79
C SER A 48 15.74 15.91 -4.31
N THR A 49 14.79 15.15 -4.87
CA THR A 49 14.48 15.14 -6.30
C THR A 49 13.50 16.26 -6.63
N GLN A 50 13.67 16.95 -7.76
CA GLN A 50 12.74 18.01 -8.17
C GLN A 50 11.30 17.47 -8.34
N PRO A 51 10.27 18.18 -7.81
CA PRO A 51 8.88 17.84 -8.04
C PRO A 51 8.53 17.80 -9.53
N GLY A 52 7.50 17.03 -9.86
CA GLY A 52 7.05 16.78 -11.22
C GLY A 52 7.55 15.44 -11.76
N ARG A 53 7.91 15.42 -13.05
CA ARG A 53 8.20 14.17 -13.79
C ARG A 53 9.28 13.32 -13.13
N GLN A 54 10.36 13.91 -12.62
CA GLN A 54 11.48 13.16 -12.08
C GLN A 54 11.13 12.47 -10.76
N ARG A 55 10.48 13.18 -9.83
CA ARG A 55 10.03 12.62 -8.55
C ARG A 55 8.95 11.57 -8.76
N ARG A 56 7.98 11.81 -9.65
CA ARG A 56 6.97 10.81 -10.01
C ARG A 56 7.61 9.55 -10.58
N LYS A 57 8.55 9.69 -11.52
CA LYS A 57 9.28 8.54 -12.08
C LYS A 57 10.03 7.75 -11.01
N LEU A 58 10.59 8.42 -10.00
CA LEU A 58 11.27 7.75 -8.90
C LEU A 58 10.30 6.92 -8.05
N MET A 59 9.16 7.50 -7.67
CA MET A 59 8.09 6.79 -6.96
C MET A 59 7.57 5.59 -7.77
N THR A 60 7.25 5.82 -9.04
CA THR A 60 6.73 4.78 -9.93
C THR A 60 7.75 3.66 -10.13
N SER A 61 9.03 3.97 -10.34
CA SER A 61 10.08 2.96 -10.48
C SER A 61 10.24 2.10 -9.23
N PHE A 62 10.08 2.68 -8.04
CA PHE A 62 10.10 1.93 -6.79
C PHE A 62 8.92 0.95 -6.70
N LEU A 63 7.71 1.41 -7.00
CA LEU A 63 6.50 0.57 -7.01
C LEU A 63 6.54 -0.52 -8.07
N VAL A 64 7.03 -0.21 -9.27
CA VAL A 64 7.24 -1.20 -10.35
C VAL A 64 8.17 -2.31 -9.86
N GLY A 65 9.23 -1.99 -9.11
CA GLY A 65 10.09 -2.99 -8.48
C GLY A 65 9.31 -3.90 -7.52
N GLN A 66 8.51 -3.31 -6.62
CA GLN A 66 7.70 -4.10 -5.67
C GLN A 66 6.67 -5.00 -6.38
N VAL A 67 6.02 -4.49 -7.43
CA VAL A 67 5.05 -5.25 -8.22
C VAL A 67 5.75 -6.35 -9.02
N ALA A 68 6.91 -6.08 -9.62
CA ALA A 68 7.71 -7.06 -10.34
C ALA A 68 8.08 -8.26 -9.48
N GLU A 69 8.51 -8.01 -8.24
CA GLU A 69 8.84 -9.08 -7.30
C GLU A 69 7.64 -9.96 -6.94
N ILE A 70 6.45 -9.37 -6.76
CA ILE A 70 5.23 -10.11 -6.41
C ILE A 70 4.67 -10.85 -7.62
N ALA A 71 4.63 -10.20 -8.78
CA ALA A 71 4.08 -10.74 -10.01
C ALA A 71 5.04 -11.72 -10.72
N GLY A 72 6.32 -11.75 -10.35
CA GLY A 72 7.35 -12.53 -11.03
C GLY A 72 7.62 -12.05 -12.47
N LEU A 73 7.36 -10.76 -12.74
CA LEU A 73 7.51 -10.13 -14.05
C LEU A 73 8.78 -9.28 -14.09
N ALA A 74 9.32 -9.03 -15.28
CA ALA A 74 10.37 -8.03 -15.41
C ALA A 74 9.76 -6.62 -15.28
N PRO A 75 10.48 -5.66 -14.64
CA PRO A 75 9.99 -4.30 -14.48
C PRO A 75 9.72 -3.58 -15.82
N THR A 76 10.34 -4.05 -16.91
CA THR A 76 10.11 -3.55 -18.27
C THR A 76 8.79 -3.99 -18.89
N ASP A 77 8.19 -5.07 -18.39
CA ASP A 77 6.92 -5.61 -18.88
C ASP A 77 5.71 -5.05 -18.10
N ILE A 78 5.96 -4.23 -17.08
CA ILE A 78 4.94 -3.66 -16.21
C ILE A 78 4.53 -2.28 -16.72
N ASP A 79 3.26 -2.14 -17.06
CA ASP A 79 2.66 -0.87 -17.42
C ASP A 79 2.10 -0.17 -16.17
N GLU A 80 2.61 1.04 -15.88
CA GLU A 80 2.26 1.79 -14.67
C GLU A 80 0.81 2.28 -14.63
N THR A 81 0.14 2.32 -15.79
CA THR A 81 -1.24 2.81 -15.92
C THR A 81 -2.26 1.68 -15.90
N ARG A 82 -1.82 0.44 -16.11
CA ARG A 82 -2.72 -0.72 -16.15
C ARG A 82 -3.20 -1.11 -14.75
N PRO A 83 -4.44 -1.62 -14.66
CA PRO A 83 -4.94 -2.23 -13.45
C PRO A 83 -4.08 -3.41 -12.99
N PHE A 84 -3.91 -3.57 -11.68
CA PHE A 84 -3.20 -4.71 -11.08
C PHE A 84 -3.78 -6.06 -11.52
N ALA A 85 -5.10 -6.14 -11.69
CA ALA A 85 -5.77 -7.34 -12.20
C ALA A 85 -5.30 -7.74 -13.61
N GLU A 86 -5.02 -6.77 -14.48
CA GLU A 86 -4.52 -7.02 -15.84
C GLU A 86 -3.04 -7.41 -15.85
N LEU A 87 -2.30 -7.06 -14.80
CA LEU A 87 -0.93 -7.51 -14.55
C LEU A 87 -0.87 -8.90 -13.89
N GLY A 88 -2.03 -9.54 -13.65
CA GLY A 88 -2.13 -10.86 -13.04
C GLY A 88 -2.03 -10.86 -11.51
N LEU A 89 -2.09 -9.70 -10.85
CA LEU A 89 -2.13 -9.63 -9.38
C LEU A 89 -3.50 -10.07 -8.87
N THR A 90 -3.47 -10.95 -7.87
CA THR A 90 -4.67 -11.45 -7.19
C THR A 90 -5.01 -10.60 -5.97
N SER A 91 -6.18 -10.83 -5.37
CA SER A 91 -6.59 -10.23 -4.10
C SER A 91 -5.53 -10.37 -2.99
N GLN A 92 -4.91 -11.53 -2.89
CA GLN A 92 -3.86 -11.79 -1.91
C GLN A 92 -2.60 -11.00 -2.23
N SER A 93 -2.19 -10.98 -3.50
CA SER A 93 -1.01 -10.24 -3.97
C SER A 93 -1.18 -8.72 -3.78
N ILE A 94 -2.40 -8.20 -3.96
CA ILE A 94 -2.72 -6.77 -3.75
C ILE A 94 -2.64 -6.40 -2.26
N ALA A 95 -3.14 -7.27 -1.36
CA ALA A 95 -3.04 -7.06 0.07
C ALA A 95 -1.57 -7.16 0.56
N GLU A 96 -0.81 -8.11 0.03
CA GLU A 96 0.63 -8.25 0.29
C GLU A 96 1.40 -7.00 -0.19
N LEU A 97 1.10 -6.50 -1.39
CA LEU A 97 1.70 -5.27 -1.90
C LEU A 97 1.44 -4.09 -0.96
N ALA A 98 0.20 -3.93 -0.47
CA ALA A 98 -0.13 -2.85 0.46
C ALA A 98 0.68 -2.95 1.76
N GLU A 99 0.82 -4.15 2.34
CA GLU A 99 1.62 -4.34 3.55
C GLU A 99 3.12 -4.11 3.30
N ARG A 100 3.66 -4.61 2.18
CA ARG A 100 5.06 -4.38 1.80
C ARG A 100 5.35 -2.91 1.61
N LEU A 101 4.45 -2.16 0.97
CA LEU A 101 4.58 -0.71 0.82
C LEU A 101 4.48 0.03 2.15
N ARG A 102 3.56 -0.37 3.05
CA ARG A 102 3.46 0.18 4.40
C ARG A 102 4.80 0.07 5.14
N VAL A 103 5.43 -1.10 5.07
CA VAL A 103 6.73 -1.37 5.71
C VAL A 103 7.87 -0.63 5.02
N ALA A 104 7.92 -0.64 3.69
CA ALA A 104 9.03 -0.08 2.91
C ALA A 104 9.00 1.45 2.79
N THR A 105 7.84 2.08 3.02
CA THR A 105 7.69 3.54 2.98
C THR A 105 7.47 4.16 4.36
N GLY A 106 7.11 3.35 5.37
CA GLY A 106 6.69 3.85 6.68
C GLY A 106 5.35 4.59 6.68
N ALA A 107 4.66 4.66 5.53
CA ALA A 107 3.36 5.31 5.40
C ALA A 107 2.25 4.49 6.08
N GLU A 108 1.24 5.16 6.62
CA GLU A 108 0.05 4.52 7.19
C GLU A 108 -0.91 4.06 6.07
N LEU A 109 -0.48 3.07 5.30
CA LEU A 109 -1.25 2.51 4.19
C LEU A 109 -2.20 1.41 4.66
N SER A 110 -3.49 1.55 4.35
CA SER A 110 -4.49 0.50 4.62
C SER A 110 -4.36 -0.67 3.64
N ALA A 111 -4.64 -1.89 4.09
CA ALA A 111 -4.69 -3.09 3.24
C ALA A 111 -5.73 -3.01 2.09
N THR A 112 -6.69 -2.08 2.17
CA THR A 112 -7.67 -1.82 1.11
C THR A 112 -7.18 -0.86 0.03
N ALA A 113 -6.02 -0.21 0.22
CA ALA A 113 -5.52 0.82 -0.69
C ALA A 113 -5.30 0.28 -2.10
N GLY A 114 -4.76 -0.92 -2.26
CA GLY A 114 -4.55 -1.51 -3.58
C GLY A 114 -5.84 -1.77 -4.38
N TRP A 115 -7.00 -1.83 -3.71
CA TRP A 115 -8.32 -1.89 -4.36
C TRP A 115 -8.84 -0.52 -4.77
N ARG A 116 -8.59 0.49 -3.93
CA ARG A 116 -9.01 1.89 -4.17
C ARG A 116 -8.16 2.56 -5.24
N TYR A 117 -6.91 2.14 -5.34
CA TYR A 117 -5.90 2.66 -6.25
C TYR A 117 -5.36 1.50 -7.09
N PRO A 118 -6.13 0.98 -8.06
CA PRO A 118 -5.85 -0.30 -8.71
C PRO A 118 -4.72 -0.23 -9.74
N SER A 119 -3.90 0.82 -9.79
CA SER A 119 -2.77 0.95 -10.70
C SER A 119 -1.56 1.54 -9.97
N ILE A 120 -0.37 1.30 -10.52
CA ILE A 120 0.89 1.81 -9.94
C ILE A 120 0.88 3.33 -9.86
N ALA A 121 0.41 4.00 -10.92
CA ALA A 121 0.31 5.45 -10.96
C ALA A 121 -0.61 5.98 -9.84
N ALA A 122 -1.81 5.39 -9.67
CA ALA A 122 -2.77 5.84 -8.67
C ALA A 122 -2.30 5.54 -7.24
N LEU A 123 -1.72 4.35 -7.02
CA LEU A 123 -1.22 3.94 -5.71
C LEU A 123 -0.01 4.76 -5.30
N GLY A 124 0.87 5.10 -6.25
CA GLY A 124 2.05 5.91 -5.98
C GLY A 124 1.73 7.34 -5.58
N ASP A 125 0.69 7.93 -6.16
CA ASP A 125 0.20 9.25 -5.75
C ASP A 125 -0.28 9.21 -4.29
N HIS A 126 -1.15 8.25 -3.97
CA HIS A 126 -1.67 8.08 -2.62
C HIS A 126 -0.58 7.81 -1.57
N VAL A 127 0.39 6.95 -1.88
CA VAL A 127 1.51 6.65 -0.97
C VAL A 127 2.39 7.89 -0.76
N ALA A 128 2.61 8.68 -1.80
CA ALA A 128 3.37 9.93 -1.67
C ALA A 128 2.64 10.95 -0.81
N GLU A 129 1.31 11.07 -0.95
CA GLU A 129 0.48 11.92 -0.08
C GLU A 129 0.61 11.52 1.38
N LEU A 130 0.54 10.22 1.70
CA LEU A 130 0.70 9.70 3.06
C LEU A 130 2.10 9.97 3.63
N MET A 131 3.12 10.05 2.79
CA MET A 131 4.48 10.45 3.18
C MET A 131 4.67 11.98 3.25
N GLY A 132 3.66 12.79 2.90
CA GLY A 132 3.80 14.24 2.80
C GLY A 132 4.70 14.69 1.64
N VAL A 133 4.85 13.86 0.61
CA VAL A 133 5.67 14.12 -0.58
C VAL A 133 4.76 14.52 -1.74
N GLN A 134 4.92 15.74 -2.25
CA GLN A 134 4.22 16.19 -3.46
C GLN A 134 4.91 15.65 -4.71
N LEU A 135 4.27 14.75 -5.46
CA LEU A 135 4.87 14.19 -6.68
C LEU A 135 4.84 15.17 -7.85
N ASP A 136 3.73 15.88 -8.03
CA ASP A 136 3.61 16.91 -9.05
C ASP A 136 4.25 18.23 -8.59
N ARG A 137 4.64 19.07 -9.55
CA ARG A 137 4.84 20.48 -9.21
C ARG A 137 3.44 21.04 -8.99
N ALA A 138 3.12 21.42 -7.74
CA ALA A 138 2.01 22.32 -7.48
C ALA A 138 2.05 23.39 -8.58
N THR A 139 0.97 23.49 -9.36
CA THR A 139 0.93 24.34 -10.54
C THR A 139 1.26 25.76 -10.09
N GLU A 140 2.53 26.16 -10.24
CA GLU A 140 2.91 27.53 -9.96
C GLU A 140 2.20 28.37 -11.01
N SER A 141 1.15 29.03 -10.53
CA SER A 141 0.29 29.96 -11.24
C SER A 141 1.12 30.83 -12.18
N VAL A 142 1.08 30.51 -13.47
CA VAL A 142 1.40 31.48 -14.51
C VAL A 142 0.18 32.40 -14.64
N GLY A 143 0.09 33.35 -13.72
CA GLY A 143 -0.66 34.60 -13.84
C GLY A 143 0.29 35.70 -13.37
N GLN A 144 1.36 35.99 -14.11
CA GLN A 144 1.38 36.97 -15.21
C GLN A 144 0.66 38.27 -14.83
N LYS A 145 1.51 39.28 -14.62
CA LYS A 145 1.29 40.72 -14.40
C LYS A 145 0.01 41.34 -14.97
#